data_AF-A7SPP9-F1
#
_entry.id   AF-A7SPP9-F1
#
_cell.length_a   1.000
_cell.length_b   1.000
_cell.length_c   1.000
_cell.angle_alpha   90.00
_cell.angle_beta   90.00
_cell.angle_gamma   90.00
#
_symmetry.space_group_name_H-M   'P 1'
#
loop_
_entity.id
_entity.type
_entity.pdbx_description
1 polymer ?
#
loop_
_entity_poly.entity_id
_entity_poly.type
_entity_poly.pdbx_seq_one_letter_code
_entity_poly.pdbx_strand_id
1 'polypeptide(L)'
;MTITGEFEENCKVKDPIWTPVEVEKFWQVIEPYLTNLLNGALNLPGSNIDFKNLDPQSENNLRQCLHFVHQQLWQGKYTQSVANLKAVRKFFSELYAKESQKDEHCKRCPYNEGDLEHIRRIFFSQPVKRHVCKDCWT
;
A
#
# COMPACT_ATOMS: atom_id res chain seq x y z
N MET A 1 -46.20 -16.60 -1.73
CA MET A 1 -45.38 -16.21 -2.89
C MET A 1 -44.83 -14.84 -2.54
N THR A 2 -43.60 -14.81 -2.03
CA THR A 2 -43.06 -13.69 -1.26
C THR A 2 -42.11 -12.89 -2.15
N ILE A 3 -42.42 -11.62 -2.37
CA ILE A 3 -41.56 -10.65 -3.06
C ILE A 3 -40.80 -9.88 -1.97
N THR A 4 -39.52 -10.19 -1.76
CA THR A 4 -38.54 -9.40 -0.99
C THR A 4 -37.16 -9.99 -1.27
N GLY A 5 -36.10 -9.29 -1.65
CA GLY A 5 -35.93 -7.89 -2.00
C GLY A 5 -34.56 -7.80 -2.67
N GLU A 6 -34.50 -7.12 -3.81
CA GLU A 6 -33.26 -6.75 -4.48
C GLU A 6 -32.59 -5.65 -3.66
N PHE A 7 -31.71 -6.06 -2.73
CA PHE A 7 -30.71 -5.18 -2.13
C PHE A 7 -29.33 -5.55 -2.70
N GLU A 8 -29.20 -5.53 -4.02
CA GLU A 8 -27.88 -5.39 -4.64
C GLU A 8 -27.58 -3.89 -4.76
N GLU A 9 -27.00 -3.34 -3.69
CA GLU A 9 -26.49 -1.99 -3.61
C GLU A 9 -25.56 -1.70 -4.79
N ASN A 10 -26.05 -0.81 -5.66
CA ASN A 10 -25.44 -0.32 -6.89
C ASN A 10 -24.18 0.54 -6.62
N CYS A 11 -23.14 -0.02 -5.99
CA CYS A 11 -21.83 0.63 -5.88
C CYS A 11 -21.06 0.51 -7.21
N LYS A 12 -21.41 1.34 -8.19
CA LYS A 12 -20.63 1.48 -9.43
C LYS A 12 -19.29 2.15 -9.12
N VAL A 13 -18.20 1.40 -9.23
CA VAL A 13 -16.84 1.94 -9.18
C VAL A 13 -16.69 2.94 -10.32
N LYS A 14 -16.58 4.24 -9.97
CA LYS A 14 -16.27 5.30 -10.94
C LYS A 14 -14.76 5.49 -11.06
N ASP A 15 -14.41 6.14 -12.17
CA ASP A 15 -13.06 6.50 -12.59
C ASP A 15 -12.17 6.97 -11.42
N PRO A 16 -10.85 6.67 -11.47
CA PRO A 16 -9.93 7.09 -10.44
C PRO A 16 -10.00 8.61 -10.22
N ILE A 17 -9.85 9.05 -8.96
CA ILE A 17 -9.94 10.47 -8.59
C ILE A 17 -8.89 11.28 -9.35
N TRP A 18 -7.70 10.69 -9.51
CA TRP A 18 -6.54 11.29 -10.13
C TRP A 18 -6.16 10.54 -11.40
N THR A 19 -5.79 11.30 -12.42
CA THR A 19 -5.13 10.78 -13.62
C THR A 19 -3.75 10.21 -13.26
N PRO A 20 -3.21 9.28 -14.04
CA PRO A 20 -1.84 8.78 -13.83
C PRO A 20 -0.79 9.90 -13.74
N VAL A 21 -0.98 10.98 -14.49
CA VAL A 21 -0.09 12.16 -14.46
C VAL A 21 -0.17 12.91 -13.13
N GLU A 22 -1.37 13.06 -12.56
CA GLU A 22 -1.55 13.69 -11.24
C GLU A 22 -0.96 12.82 -10.13
N VAL A 23 -1.11 11.49 -10.22
CA VAL A 23 -0.47 10.55 -9.29
C VAL A 23 1.06 10.67 -9.34
N GLU A 24 1.66 10.74 -10.53
CA GLU A 24 3.10 10.90 -10.69
C GLU A 24 3.58 12.26 -10.14
N LYS A 25 2.87 13.36 -10.43
CA LYS A 25 3.19 14.68 -9.86
C LYS A 25 3.11 14.67 -8.33
N PHE A 26 2.11 14.00 -7.77
CA PHE A 26 2.01 13.90 -6.32
C PHE A 26 3.12 13.03 -5.73
N TRP A 27 3.49 11.94 -6.40
CA TRP A 27 4.63 11.11 -6.01
C TRP A 27 5.91 11.95 -5.90
N GLN A 28 6.20 12.80 -6.89
CA GLN A 28 7.37 13.69 -6.88
C GLN A 28 7.39 14.66 -5.68
N VAL A 29 6.23 15.03 -5.14
CA VAL A 29 6.14 15.87 -3.94
C VAL A 29 6.47 15.08 -2.67
N ILE A 30 6.03 13.83 -2.56
CA ILE A 30 6.20 13.02 -1.34
C ILE A 30 7.52 12.22 -1.30
N GLU A 31 8.10 11.92 -2.46
CA GLU A 31 9.31 11.11 -2.59
C GLU A 31 10.50 11.61 -1.74
N PRO A 32 10.83 12.92 -1.70
CA PRO A 32 11.92 13.41 -0.88
C PRO A 32 11.68 13.19 0.63
N TYR A 33 10.43 13.34 1.07
CA TYR A 33 10.06 13.11 2.45
C TYR A 33 10.16 11.62 2.83
N LEU A 34 9.66 10.73 1.96
CA LEU A 34 9.80 9.28 2.13
C LEU A 34 11.27 8.86 2.15
N THR A 35 12.10 9.45 1.29
CA THR A 35 13.56 9.21 1.27
C THR A 35 14.21 9.57 2.60
N ASN A 36 13.88 10.72 3.17
CA ASN A 36 14.38 11.14 4.48
C ASN A 36 13.92 10.20 5.61
N LEU A 37 12.66 9.76 5.59
CA LEU A 37 12.12 8.78 6.55
C LEU A 37 12.87 7.44 6.46
N LEU A 38 13.14 6.98 5.25
CA LEU A 38 13.82 5.70 5.01
C LEU A 38 15.27 5.71 5.46
N ASN A 39 15.97 6.83 5.22
CA ASN A 39 17.36 7.05 5.60
C ASN A 39 17.58 7.26 7.12
N GLY A 40 16.51 7.20 7.92
CA GLY A 40 16.60 7.33 9.39
C GLY A 40 16.81 8.76 9.87
N ALA A 41 16.53 9.77 9.03
CA ALA A 41 16.60 11.18 9.44
C ALA A 41 15.54 11.54 10.49
N LEU A 42 14.51 10.70 10.65
CA LEU A 42 13.41 10.86 11.59
C LEU A 42 13.12 9.54 12.31
N ASN A 43 12.77 9.62 13.60
CA ASN A 43 12.32 8.46 14.36
C ASN A 43 10.97 7.98 13.84
N LEU A 44 10.89 6.67 13.54
CA LEU A 44 9.65 6.04 13.13
C LEU A 44 8.83 5.63 14.37
N PRO A 45 7.49 5.72 14.32
CA PRO A 45 6.64 5.17 15.36
C PRO A 45 6.72 3.64 15.36
N GLY A 46 6.17 3.03 16.42
CA GLY A 46 5.87 1.60 16.41
C GLY A 46 4.88 1.25 15.29
N SER A 47 4.95 0.02 14.78
CA SER A 47 3.93 -0.49 13.87
C SER A 47 2.58 -0.61 14.59
N ASN A 48 1.51 -0.27 13.90
CA ASN A 48 0.13 -0.43 14.39
C ASN A 48 -0.62 -1.60 13.72
N ILE A 49 0.11 -2.50 13.05
CA ILE A 49 -0.43 -3.77 12.54
C ILE A 49 -0.35 -4.79 13.68
N ASP A 50 -1.46 -5.47 13.95
CA ASP A 50 -1.47 -6.60 14.88
C ASP A 50 -1.01 -7.88 14.17
N PHE A 51 0.24 -8.27 14.43
CA PHE A 51 0.84 -9.46 13.84
C PHE A 51 0.51 -10.76 14.60
N LYS A 52 -0.16 -10.71 15.77
CA LYS A 52 -0.32 -11.88 16.65
C LYS A 52 -1.07 -13.05 16.02
N ASN A 53 -2.03 -12.75 15.14
CA ASN A 53 -2.90 -13.75 14.50
C ASN A 53 -2.59 -13.93 13.01
N LEU A 54 -1.46 -13.41 12.53
CA LEU A 54 -1.06 -13.54 11.14
C LEU A 54 -0.14 -14.74 10.96
N ASP A 55 -0.38 -15.51 9.91
CA ASP A 55 0.56 -16.51 9.41
C ASP A 55 1.67 -15.81 8.59
N PRO A 56 2.96 -15.90 8.99
CA PRO A 56 4.09 -15.29 8.28
C PRO A 56 4.40 -15.92 6.92
N GLN A 57 3.80 -17.08 6.58
CA GLN A 57 3.94 -17.73 5.28
C GLN A 57 2.72 -17.52 4.36
N SER A 58 1.69 -16.83 4.85
CA SER A 58 0.48 -16.56 4.07
C SER A 58 0.65 -15.34 3.16
N GLU A 59 0.70 -15.58 1.85
CA GLU A 59 0.67 -14.51 0.83
C GLU A 59 -0.60 -13.66 0.90
N ASN A 60 -1.71 -14.22 1.39
CA ASN A 60 -2.94 -13.44 1.59
C ASN A 60 -2.78 -12.43 2.73
N ASN A 61 -2.19 -12.83 3.85
CA ASN A 61 -1.93 -11.93 4.98
C ASN A 61 -0.94 -10.83 4.59
N LEU A 62 0.10 -11.19 3.81
CA LEU A 62 1.02 -10.21 3.24
C LEU A 62 0.28 -9.18 2.36
N ARG A 63 -0.53 -9.64 1.41
CA ARG A 63 -1.33 -8.74 0.55
C ARG A 63 -2.26 -7.83 1.34
N GLN A 64 -2.91 -8.32 2.39
CA GLN A 64 -3.75 -7.52 3.28
C GLN A 64 -2.93 -6.45 4.03
N CYS A 65 -1.76 -6.80 4.54
CA CYS A 65 -0.87 -5.84 5.20
C CYS A 65 -0.36 -4.76 4.22
N LEU A 66 0.00 -5.14 3.00
CA LEU A 66 0.43 -4.19 1.96
C LEU A 66 -0.72 -3.28 1.52
N HIS A 67 -1.95 -3.79 1.45
CA HIS A 67 -3.13 -2.97 1.20
C HIS A 67 -3.35 -1.95 2.33
N PHE A 68 -3.14 -2.33 3.59
CA PHE A 68 -3.22 -1.40 4.71
C PHE A 68 -2.14 -0.31 4.64
N VAL A 69 -0.90 -0.66 4.29
CA VAL A 69 0.19 0.31 4.05
C VAL A 69 -0.19 1.28 2.92
N HIS A 70 -0.74 0.76 1.81
CA HIS A 70 -1.24 1.56 0.69
C HIS A 70 -2.29 2.58 1.13
N GLN A 71 -3.31 2.15 1.88
CA GLN A 71 -4.35 3.05 2.40
C GLN A 71 -3.74 4.17 3.27
N GLN A 72 -2.76 3.85 4.11
CA GLN A 72 -2.10 4.85 4.94
C GLN A 72 -1.30 5.87 4.12
N LEU A 73 -0.62 5.44 3.05
CA LEU A 73 0.11 6.36 2.16
C LEU A 73 -0.87 7.37 1.55
N TRP A 74 -2.01 6.89 1.05
CA TRP A 74 -3.03 7.72 0.44
C TRP A 74 -3.81 8.59 1.44
N GLN A 75 -3.80 8.24 2.73
CA GLN A 75 -4.32 9.08 3.82
C GLN A 75 -3.30 10.10 4.34
N GLY A 76 -2.10 10.17 3.75
CA GLY A 76 -1.03 11.07 4.19
C GLY A 76 -0.30 10.63 5.47
N LYS A 77 -0.50 9.38 5.93
CA LYS A 77 0.12 8.81 7.13
C LYS A 77 1.51 8.22 6.83
N TYR A 78 2.33 8.94 6.09
CA TYR A 78 3.59 8.44 5.51
C TYR A 78 4.57 7.84 6.54
N THR A 79 4.76 8.49 7.70
CA THR A 79 5.65 7.98 8.76
C THR A 79 5.17 6.62 9.28
N GLN A 80 3.84 6.47 9.46
CA GLN A 80 3.24 5.20 9.89
C GLN A 80 3.31 4.16 8.78
N SER A 81 3.09 4.54 7.51
CA SER A 81 3.23 3.67 6.35
C SER A 81 4.64 3.08 6.27
N VAL A 82 5.67 3.91 6.45
CA VAL A 82 7.07 3.47 6.44
C VAL A 82 7.36 2.52 7.61
N ALA A 83 6.90 2.86 8.82
CA ALA A 83 7.06 2.00 9.99
C ALA A 83 6.40 0.62 9.79
N ASN A 84 5.19 0.62 9.26
CA ASN A 84 4.44 -0.60 8.96
C ASN A 84 5.09 -1.42 7.85
N LEU A 85 5.57 -0.79 6.78
CA LEU A 85 6.27 -1.51 5.71
C LEU A 85 7.52 -2.22 6.27
N LYS A 86 8.32 -1.54 7.09
CA LYS A 86 9.50 -2.15 7.72
C LYS A 86 9.11 -3.32 8.63
N ALA A 87 8.01 -3.21 9.37
CA ALA A 87 7.50 -4.29 10.22
C ALA A 87 6.98 -5.49 9.39
N VAL A 88 6.21 -5.22 8.32
CA VAL A 88 5.70 -6.23 7.38
C VAL A 88 6.86 -6.98 6.72
N ARG A 89 7.85 -6.25 6.19
CA ARG A 89 9.05 -6.85 5.59
C ARG A 89 9.81 -7.75 6.57
N LYS A 90 9.89 -7.35 7.84
CA LYS A 90 10.51 -8.16 8.90
C LYS A 90 9.70 -9.41 9.21
N PHE A 91 8.37 -9.29 9.32
CA PHE A 91 7.47 -10.39 9.67
C PHE A 91 7.37 -11.44 8.55
N PHE A 92 7.21 -11.01 7.30
CA PHE A 92 7.07 -11.85 6.11
C PHE A 92 8.42 -12.07 5.37
N SER A 93 9.54 -12.03 6.09
CA SER A 93 10.88 -11.99 5.49
C SER A 93 11.16 -13.14 4.51
N GLU A 94 10.64 -14.34 4.77
CA GLU A 94 10.76 -15.50 3.88
C GLU A 94 10.02 -15.32 2.55
N LEU A 95 8.85 -14.67 2.55
CA LEU A 95 8.10 -14.39 1.32
C LEU A 95 8.82 -13.33 0.47
N TYR A 96 9.35 -12.29 1.12
CA TYR A 96 10.17 -11.28 0.46
C TYR A 96 11.45 -11.88 -0.15
N ALA A 97 12.10 -12.82 0.55
CA ALA A 97 13.28 -13.50 0.04
C ALA A 97 12.97 -14.34 -1.21
N LYS A 98 11.78 -14.92 -1.31
CA LYS A 98 11.32 -15.66 -2.50
C LYS A 98 11.00 -14.75 -3.68
N GLU A 99 10.46 -13.56 -3.44
CA GLU A 99 10.21 -12.57 -4.49
C GLU A 99 11.52 -12.04 -5.10
N SER A 100 12.51 -11.72 -4.26
CA SER A 100 13.83 -11.24 -4.73
C SER A 100 14.63 -12.27 -5.55
N GLN A 101 14.31 -13.56 -5.47
CA GLN A 101 14.98 -14.62 -6.25
C GLN A 101 14.42 -14.80 -7.67
N LYS A 102 13.24 -14.22 -7.99
CA LYS A 102 12.67 -14.29 -9.34
C LYS A 102 13.24 -13.25 -10.31
N ASP A 103 13.89 -12.21 -9.79
CA ASP A 103 14.51 -11.14 -10.58
C ASP A 103 16.01 -11.39 -10.83
N GLU A 104 16.35 -12.49 -11.52
CA GLU A 104 17.74 -12.78 -11.91
C GLU A 104 18.35 -11.78 -12.89
N HIS A 105 17.57 -10.85 -13.43
CA HIS A 105 18.01 -9.89 -14.44
C HIS A 105 18.68 -8.63 -13.88
N CYS A 106 18.65 -8.41 -12.56
CA CYS A 106 19.18 -7.18 -11.94
C CYS A 106 20.49 -7.42 -11.16
N LYS A 107 21.45 -8.17 -11.70
CA LYS A 107 22.77 -8.39 -11.07
C LYS A 107 23.73 -7.18 -11.20
N ARG A 108 23.28 -6.05 -11.78
CA ARG A 108 24.13 -4.89 -12.11
C ARG A 108 23.49 -3.51 -11.86
N CYS A 109 22.44 -3.42 -11.05
CA CYS A 109 22.07 -2.13 -10.45
C CYS A 109 22.87 -1.97 -9.14
N PRO A 110 23.58 -0.86 -8.93
CA PRO A 110 24.31 -0.61 -7.68
C PRO A 110 23.38 -0.32 -6.48
N TYR A 111 22.07 -0.53 -6.63
CA TYR A 111 21.09 -0.49 -5.57
C TYR A 111 20.19 -1.72 -5.70
N ASN A 112 20.16 -2.54 -4.65
CA ASN A 112 19.00 -3.36 -4.30
C ASN A 112 17.74 -2.52 -4.54
N GLU A 113 16.63 -3.06 -5.03
CA GLU A 113 15.34 -2.34 -5.00
C GLU A 113 15.14 -1.74 -3.59
N GLY A 114 15.31 -0.43 -3.48
CA GLY A 114 15.32 0.24 -2.20
C GLY A 114 13.92 0.21 -1.60
N ASP A 115 13.82 0.36 -0.27
CA ASP A 115 12.52 0.52 0.39
C ASP A 115 11.64 1.58 -0.30
N LEU A 116 12.25 2.58 -0.95
CA LEU A 116 11.57 3.61 -1.72
C LEU A 116 10.86 3.06 -2.98
N GLU A 117 11.51 2.19 -3.75
CA GLU A 117 10.91 1.58 -4.94
C GLU A 117 9.77 0.63 -4.54
N HIS A 118 9.93 -0.08 -3.41
CA HIS A 118 8.85 -0.88 -2.87
C HIS A 118 7.65 0.00 -2.46
N ILE A 119 7.89 1.12 -1.76
CA ILE A 119 6.84 2.09 -1.43
C ILE A 119 6.20 2.65 -2.70
N ARG A 120 6.99 2.94 -3.73
CA ARG A 120 6.50 3.38 -5.04
C ARG A 120 5.53 2.36 -5.62
N ARG A 121 5.94 1.09 -5.74
CA ARG A 121 5.07 0.01 -6.23
C ARG A 121 3.77 -0.10 -5.44
N ILE A 122 3.85 -0.06 -4.11
CA ILE A 122 2.65 -0.05 -3.26
C ILE A 122 1.77 1.14 -3.62
N PHE A 123 2.33 2.36 -3.65
CA PHE A 123 1.61 3.59 -3.91
C PHE A 123 0.83 3.55 -5.24
N PHE A 124 1.47 3.07 -6.31
CA PHE A 124 0.90 2.97 -7.65
C PHE A 124 0.00 1.75 -7.88
N SER A 125 0.04 0.74 -7.00
CA SER A 125 -0.69 -0.53 -7.20
C SER A 125 -2.22 -0.38 -7.28
N GLN A 126 -2.79 0.65 -6.66
CA GLN A 126 -4.23 0.93 -6.72
C GLN A 126 -4.49 2.46 -6.68
N PRO A 127 -4.92 3.09 -7.78
CA PRO A 127 -5.34 4.48 -7.73
C PRO A 127 -6.63 4.61 -6.90
N VAL A 128 -6.71 5.66 -6.06
CA VAL A 128 -7.88 5.92 -5.21
C VAL A 128 -9.11 6.13 -6.09
N LYS A 129 -10.17 5.35 -5.82
CA LYS A 129 -11.46 5.40 -6.52
C LYS A 129 -12.44 6.24 -5.71
N ARG A 130 -13.30 7.01 -6.39
CA ARG A 130 -14.42 7.70 -5.71
C ARG A 130 -15.47 6.67 -5.31
N HIS A 131 -15.79 6.63 -4.02
CA HIS A 131 -17.06 6.07 -3.57
C HIS A 131 -18.08 7.22 -3.58
N VAL A 132 -19.05 7.14 -4.48
CA VAL A 132 -20.22 8.02 -4.44
C VAL A 132 -21.38 7.17 -3.94
N CYS A 133 -21.71 7.29 -2.66
CA CYS A 133 -22.98 6.79 -2.16
C CYS A 133 -24.07 7.73 -2.70
N LYS A 134 -25.04 7.19 -3.44
CA LYS A 134 -26.09 8.01 -4.08
C LYS A 134 -27.11 8.59 -3.08
N ASP A 135 -27.05 8.21 -1.81
CA ASP A 135 -28.13 8.48 -0.85
C ASP A 135 -27.78 9.47 0.28
N CYS A 136 -26.65 10.18 0.21
CA CYS A 136 -26.28 11.16 1.25
C CYS A 136 -26.85 12.58 1.03
N TRP A 137 -27.95 12.72 0.28
CA TRP A 137 -28.67 13.99 0.16
C TRP A 137 -30.15 13.78 0.50
N THR A 138 -30.46 13.85 1.79
CA THR A 138 -31.78 14.22 2.32
C THR A 138 -31.59 15.32 3.34
#